data_AF-A0A970WQ81-F1
#
_entry.id   AF-A0A970WQ81-F1
#
_cell.length_a   1.000
_cell.length_b   1.000
_cell.length_c   1.000
_cell.angle_alpha   90.00
_cell.angle_beta   90.00
_cell.angle_gamma   90.00
#
_symmetry.space_group_name_H-M   'P 1'
#
loop_
_entity.id
_entity.type
_entity.pdbx_description
1 polymer ?
#
loop_
_entity_poly.entity_id
_entity_poly.type
_entity_poly.pdbx_seq_one_letter_code
_entity_poly.pdbx_strand_id
1 'polypeptide(L)'
;MRHAVDGKEKTMIPMPENIINLNISVIKIGKQFRNDLGDLTELAESIRQGLLQPIGVTSKRELVFGYRRLSACRDVLNWTTIPARIVDVASILDGQIAANTLHKQYTLSERVAIGLDIEARLGGRRGGDHGNQYVGGKCQDFDDCQGRRTDQIAADRSGFGNRQSYRNAKKIVLAARHAPAKYGRLVEYMDRAGKVDGAFRWLRLLQQGETALSKPQPEIPDIAVGGGQNSTIICGDSLVELDRLADESVGLVCTSPPYFNARPEYASYQSYDQYLDFLRTIIRKCHRVLADGRFFVVVIAPVLSPRRSRNEQSIRLPLHLDIHPIFVQEGYEFVDDIIWKKPDGAGGQRGKRFAADRNPLAYKPVPVVEYVHVYRKKSSKLIDDLIADVDVETRKASKIADGYERTNIWSISPAKSPIHPAVFPLELAERIVRYYSFVGDVVLDVFAGTGTTGLAARNLGREFCLIEQKREYLLEHLPRFPNALRRGLDGD
;
A
#
# COMPACT_ATOMS: atom_id res chain seq x y z
N MET A 1 17.35 -43.11 38.59
CA MET A 1 16.65 -41.94 38.01
C MET A 1 16.77 -40.76 38.97
N ARG A 2 17.61 -39.78 38.62
CA ARG A 2 17.59 -38.36 39.04
C ARG A 2 18.91 -37.77 38.51
N HIS A 3 18.85 -37.15 37.33
CA HIS A 3 19.99 -36.42 36.77
C HIS A 3 20.22 -35.15 37.58
N ALA A 4 21.44 -35.04 38.11
CA ALA A 4 21.99 -33.84 38.71
C ALA A 4 22.14 -32.76 37.63
N VAL A 5 21.64 -31.55 37.91
CA VAL A 5 21.90 -30.36 37.12
C VAL A 5 23.14 -29.71 37.71
N ASP A 6 24.21 -29.74 36.93
CA ASP A 6 25.51 -29.15 37.21
C ASP A 6 25.38 -27.62 37.24
N GLY A 7 25.48 -27.04 38.44
CA GLY A 7 25.42 -25.60 38.66
C GLY A 7 26.74 -24.95 38.31
N LYS A 8 26.89 -24.49 37.07
CA LYS A 8 27.95 -23.51 36.75
C LYS A 8 27.59 -22.19 37.43
N GLU A 9 28.28 -21.88 38.52
CA GLU A 9 28.36 -20.54 39.09
C GLU A 9 28.67 -19.54 37.98
N LYS A 10 27.71 -18.68 37.66
CA LYS A 10 28.00 -17.43 36.95
C LYS A 10 28.75 -16.55 37.94
N THR A 11 30.05 -16.37 37.71
CA THR A 11 30.88 -15.40 38.40
C THR A 11 30.18 -14.03 38.29
N MET A 12 29.59 -13.56 39.40
CA MET A 12 29.08 -12.19 39.48
C MET A 12 30.28 -11.26 39.41
N ILE A 13 30.37 -10.50 38.31
CA ILE A 13 31.29 -9.36 38.22
C ILE A 13 30.78 -8.32 39.24
N PRO A 14 31.59 -7.92 40.23
CA PRO A 14 31.17 -6.92 41.22
C PRO A 14 30.86 -5.61 40.50
N MET A 15 29.67 -5.06 40.74
CA MET A 15 29.21 -3.80 40.16
C MET A 15 29.85 -2.63 40.93
N PRO A 16 30.68 -1.77 40.33
CA PRO A 16 31.13 -0.56 41.01
C PRO A 16 30.01 0.48 41.06
N GLU A 17 29.75 1.02 42.26
CA GLU A 17 28.85 2.16 42.56
C GLU A 17 29.51 3.52 42.28
N ASN A 18 30.31 3.65 41.21
CA ASN A 18 30.98 4.93 40.90
C ASN A 18 30.13 5.77 39.94
N ILE A 19 29.16 6.52 40.50
CA ILE A 19 28.50 7.63 39.79
C ILE A 19 29.36 8.89 40.01
N ILE A 20 29.83 9.48 38.93
CA ILE A 20 30.60 10.73 38.92
C ILE A 20 29.82 11.82 38.16
N ASN A 21 29.88 13.06 38.63
CA ASN A 21 29.36 14.19 37.85
C ASN A 21 30.39 14.59 36.81
N LEU A 22 30.03 14.48 35.53
CA LEU A 22 30.89 14.84 34.41
C LEU A 22 30.40 16.12 33.74
N ASN A 23 31.35 16.96 33.31
CA ASN A 23 31.01 18.08 32.44
C ASN A 23 30.50 17.54 31.09
N ILE A 24 29.38 18.05 30.61
CA ILE A 24 28.77 17.55 29.37
C ILE A 24 29.70 17.74 28.17
N SER A 25 30.51 18.80 28.17
CA SER A 25 31.43 19.12 27.05
C SER A 25 32.54 18.09 26.84
N VAL A 26 32.88 17.32 27.88
CA VAL A 26 33.97 16.31 27.80
C VAL A 26 33.47 14.93 27.38
N ILE A 27 32.17 14.76 27.19
CA ILE A 27 31.56 13.49 26.80
C ILE A 27 31.63 13.36 25.27
N LYS A 28 32.34 12.34 24.81
CA LYS A 28 32.45 12.02 23.38
C LYS A 28 31.24 11.21 22.94
N ILE A 29 30.45 11.79 22.04
CA ILE A 29 29.30 11.11 21.44
C ILE A 29 29.81 10.34 20.22
N GLY A 30 29.91 9.01 20.34
CA GLY A 30 30.22 8.13 19.22
C GLY A 30 29.05 8.05 18.21
N LYS A 31 29.21 7.25 17.16
CA LYS A 31 28.17 7.02 16.14
C LYS A 31 26.85 6.61 16.80
N GLN A 32 25.83 7.44 16.67
CA GLN A 32 24.48 7.16 17.17
C GLN A 32 23.64 6.55 16.06
N PHE A 33 22.92 5.48 16.37
CA PHE A 33 22.01 4.83 15.42
C PHE A 33 20.56 5.30 15.57
N ARG A 34 20.27 6.19 16.52
CA ARG A 34 18.92 6.72 16.78
C ARG A 34 18.70 8.03 16.03
N ASN A 35 17.72 8.06 15.13
CA ASN A 35 17.44 9.23 14.30
C ASN A 35 16.33 10.12 14.89
N ASP A 36 15.42 9.55 15.69
CA ASP A 36 14.35 10.28 16.37
C ASP A 36 14.50 10.22 17.91
N LEU A 37 14.72 11.39 18.50
CA LEU A 37 14.84 11.60 19.94
C LEU A 37 13.47 11.78 20.63
N GLY A 38 12.35 11.73 19.91
CA GLY A 38 11.00 11.94 20.43
C GLY A 38 10.87 13.27 21.19
N ASP A 39 9.83 13.39 22.02
CA ASP A 39 9.66 14.58 22.86
C ASP A 39 10.71 14.60 23.99
N LEU A 40 11.64 15.55 23.91
CA LEU A 40 12.66 15.80 24.93
C LEU A 40 12.13 16.71 26.05
N THR A 41 11.06 17.45 25.81
CA THR A 41 10.45 18.40 26.75
C THR A 41 9.80 17.65 27.91
N GLU A 42 8.98 16.65 27.60
CA GLU A 42 8.34 15.77 28.60
C GLU A 42 9.39 15.02 29.45
N LEU A 43 10.46 14.54 28.81
CA LEU A 43 11.58 13.90 29.50
C LEU A 43 12.34 14.88 30.40
N ALA A 44 12.55 16.12 29.95
CA ALA A 44 13.21 17.16 30.72
C ALA A 44 12.38 17.57 31.96
N GLU A 45 11.05 17.63 31.84
CA GLU A 45 10.15 17.87 32.97
C GLU A 45 10.20 16.75 34.00
N SER A 46 10.21 15.49 33.55
CA SER A 46 10.39 14.33 34.43
C SER A 46 11.74 14.36 35.17
N ILE A 47 12.82 14.78 34.49
CA ILE A 47 14.14 14.95 35.09
C ILE A 47 14.15 16.05 36.16
N ARG A 48 13.45 17.18 35.94
CA ARG A 48 13.31 18.26 36.94
C ARG A 48 12.61 17.79 38.22
N GLN A 49 11.72 16.80 38.13
CA GLN A 49 11.02 16.21 39.27
C GLN A 49 11.86 15.15 40.03
N GLY A 50 13.14 14.99 39.69
CA GLY A 50 14.09 14.15 40.42
C GLY A 50 14.30 12.75 39.86
N LEU A 51 13.69 12.41 38.72
CA LEU A 51 13.81 11.07 38.09
C LEU A 51 14.97 11.01 37.09
N LEU A 52 16.19 11.34 37.52
CA LEU A 52 17.37 11.24 36.66
C LEU A 52 18.19 9.98 36.95
N GLN A 53 18.05 8.98 36.10
CA GLN A 53 18.99 7.87 36.03
C GLN A 53 20.33 8.37 35.45
N PRO A 54 21.50 7.96 35.99
CA PRO A 54 22.80 8.36 35.46
C PRO A 54 23.03 7.81 34.06
N ILE A 55 23.75 8.57 33.22
CA ILE A 55 24.20 8.10 31.90
C ILE A 55 25.35 7.10 32.04
N GLY A 56 25.62 6.29 31.02
CA GLY A 56 26.76 5.36 31.03
C GLY A 56 27.86 5.86 30.11
N VAL A 57 29.09 5.98 30.60
CA VAL A 57 30.26 6.36 29.82
C VAL A 57 31.43 5.40 30.03
N THR A 58 32.33 5.27 29.06
CA THR A 58 33.59 4.54 29.23
C THR A 58 34.60 5.36 30.04
N SER A 59 35.68 4.72 30.49
CA SER A 59 36.82 5.43 31.12
C SER A 59 37.45 6.51 30.23
N LYS A 60 37.27 6.40 28.89
CA LYS A 60 37.70 7.39 27.88
C LYS A 60 36.65 8.49 27.62
N ARG A 61 35.59 8.55 28.43
CA ARG A 61 34.46 9.51 28.36
C ARG A 61 33.59 9.35 27.10
N GLU A 62 33.55 8.16 26.50
CA GLU A 62 32.67 7.88 25.36
C GLU A 62 31.29 7.42 25.85
N LEU A 63 30.23 7.95 25.26
CA LEU A 63 28.86 7.65 25.67
C LEU A 63 28.45 6.21 25.27
N VAL A 64 28.10 5.41 26.28
CA VAL A 64 27.61 4.02 26.13
C VAL A 64 26.08 3.99 26.13
N PHE A 65 25.41 4.70 27.04
CA PHE A 65 23.95 4.78 27.04
C PHE A 65 23.42 6.07 27.71
N GLY A 66 22.15 6.38 27.49
CA GLY A 66 21.51 7.57 28.04
C GLY A 66 21.58 8.79 27.12
N TYR A 67 21.76 8.61 25.81
CA TYR A 67 21.84 9.71 24.84
C TYR A 67 20.65 10.67 24.91
N ARG A 68 19.42 10.17 24.99
CA ARG A 68 18.21 11.01 25.16
C ARG A 68 18.25 11.86 26.44
N ARG A 69 18.78 11.32 27.54
CA ARG A 69 18.93 12.04 28.82
C ARG A 69 20.03 13.08 28.72
N LEU A 70 21.16 12.74 28.11
CA LEU A 70 22.22 13.69 27.81
C LEU A 70 21.70 14.86 26.97
N SER A 71 20.95 14.57 25.91
CA SER A 71 20.32 15.59 25.05
C SER A 71 19.27 16.41 25.79
N ALA A 72 18.36 15.81 26.57
CA ALA A 72 17.40 16.57 27.37
C ALA A 72 18.09 17.49 28.40
N CYS A 73 19.14 17.01 29.08
CA CYS A 73 19.89 17.81 30.04
C CYS A 73 20.67 18.95 29.36
N ARG A 74 21.29 18.69 28.21
CA ARG A 74 22.10 19.66 27.47
C ARG A 74 21.24 20.68 26.71
N ASP A 75 20.29 20.20 25.92
CA ASP A 75 19.61 20.98 24.88
C ASP A 75 18.31 21.64 25.37
N VAL A 76 17.70 21.12 26.46
CA VAL A 76 16.45 21.66 27.04
C VAL A 76 16.67 22.27 28.42
N LEU A 77 17.40 21.56 29.30
CA LEU A 77 17.64 22.01 30.68
C LEU A 77 18.88 22.90 30.83
N ASN A 78 19.72 23.02 29.80
CA ASN A 78 20.97 23.78 29.79
C ASN A 78 21.93 23.42 30.93
N TRP A 79 21.97 22.14 31.34
CA TRP A 79 22.90 21.67 32.35
C TRP A 79 24.33 21.65 31.82
N THR A 80 25.29 21.97 32.69
CA THR A 80 26.73 21.94 32.37
C THR A 80 27.39 20.65 32.83
N THR A 81 26.79 19.96 33.81
CA THR A 81 27.24 18.67 34.34
C THR A 81 26.11 17.66 34.39
N ILE A 82 26.42 16.38 34.23
CA ILE A 82 25.45 15.29 34.31
C ILE A 82 26.02 14.11 35.10
N PRO A 83 25.23 13.45 35.98
CA PRO A 83 25.66 12.24 36.66
C PRO A 83 25.87 11.10 35.65
N ALA A 84 27.06 10.52 35.68
CA ALA A 84 27.52 9.49 34.77
C ALA A 84 28.16 8.33 35.54
N ARG A 85 27.81 7.11 35.17
CA ARG A 85 28.45 5.89 35.65
C ARG A 85 29.55 5.48 34.68
N ILE A 86 30.75 5.20 35.21
CA ILE A 86 31.79 4.57 34.40
C ILE A 86 31.43 3.10 34.22
N VAL A 87 31.32 2.66 32.97
CA VAL A 87 30.97 1.28 32.61
C VAL A 87 32.16 0.66 31.90
N ASP A 88 32.58 -0.51 32.40
CA ASP A 88 33.53 -1.37 31.71
C ASP A 88 32.77 -2.23 30.70
N VAL A 89 32.85 -1.87 29.42
CA VAL A 89 32.20 -2.59 28.33
C VAL A 89 33.25 -3.07 27.35
N ALA A 90 33.26 -4.38 27.08
CA ALA A 90 34.12 -4.97 26.06
C ALA A 90 33.85 -4.40 24.66
N SER A 91 32.61 -3.96 24.40
CA SER A 91 32.21 -3.24 23.18
C SER A 91 31.15 -2.17 23.51
N ILE A 92 31.41 -0.93 23.09
CA ILE A 92 30.47 0.20 23.22
C ILE A 92 29.15 -0.10 22.50
N LEU A 93 29.23 -0.82 21.37
CA LEU A 93 28.08 -1.19 20.57
C LEU A 93 27.15 -2.16 21.31
N ASP A 94 27.71 -3.17 21.96
CA ASP A 94 26.92 -4.13 22.74
C ASP A 94 26.25 -3.46 23.96
N GLY A 95 26.94 -2.52 24.61
CA GLY A 95 26.36 -1.69 25.66
C GLY A 95 25.18 -0.82 25.19
N GLN A 96 25.30 -0.24 23.98
CA GLN A 96 24.22 0.55 23.37
C GLN A 96 23.00 -0.31 22.97
N ILE A 97 23.23 -1.54 22.51
CA ILE A 97 22.16 -2.48 22.13
C ILE A 97 21.42 -2.97 23.39
N ALA A 98 22.16 -3.38 24.43
CA ALA A 98 21.58 -3.88 25.68
C ALA A 98 20.74 -2.82 26.42
N ALA A 99 21.23 -1.58 26.50
CA ALA A 99 20.56 -0.51 27.23
C ALA A 99 19.25 -0.03 26.57
N ASN A 100 19.16 -0.06 25.23
CA ASN A 100 18.02 0.50 24.49
C ASN A 100 16.91 -0.53 24.18
N THR A 101 17.20 -1.83 24.28
CA THR A 101 16.21 -2.89 24.07
C THR A 101 15.10 -2.87 25.14
N LEU A 102 15.37 -2.33 26.34
CA LEU A 102 14.45 -2.34 27.48
C LEU A 102 13.58 -1.07 27.66
N HIS A 103 13.89 0.06 27.02
CA HIS A 103 13.18 1.34 27.29
C HIS A 103 12.51 2.04 26.10
N LYS A 104 12.90 1.74 24.85
CA LYS A 104 12.13 2.05 23.62
C LYS A 104 12.85 1.39 22.45
N GLN A 105 12.23 0.36 21.88
CA GLN A 105 12.85 -0.47 20.83
C GLN A 105 13.30 0.38 19.63
N TYR A 106 14.48 0.09 19.08
CA TYR A 106 14.92 0.65 17.79
C TYR A 106 13.92 0.28 16.69
N THR A 107 13.70 1.22 15.78
CA THR A 107 12.97 0.96 14.52
C THR A 107 13.74 -0.07 13.68
N LEU A 108 13.07 -0.68 12.69
CA LEU A 108 13.71 -1.71 11.88
C LEU A 108 14.83 -1.14 11.02
N SER A 109 14.71 0.09 10.52
CA SER A 109 15.76 0.77 9.76
C SER A 109 16.98 1.12 10.62
N GLU A 110 16.79 1.50 11.88
CA GLU A 110 17.87 1.73 12.84
C GLU A 110 18.58 0.41 13.19
N ARG A 111 17.83 -0.68 13.39
CA ARG A 111 18.41 -2.02 13.56
C ARG A 111 19.22 -2.45 12.33
N VAL A 112 18.76 -2.13 11.12
CA VAL A 112 19.56 -2.35 9.89
C VAL A 112 20.87 -1.56 9.93
N ALA A 113 20.85 -0.30 10.37
CA ALA A 113 22.06 0.51 10.47
C ALA A 113 23.07 -0.08 11.46
N ILE A 114 22.61 -0.61 12.60
CA ILE A 114 23.42 -1.36 13.56
C ILE A 114 24.02 -2.60 12.90
N GLY A 115 23.20 -3.42 12.22
CA GLY A 115 23.66 -4.63 11.55
C GLY A 115 24.72 -4.37 10.46
N LEU A 116 24.58 -3.28 9.70
CA LEU A 116 25.58 -2.86 8.70
C LEU A 116 26.91 -2.46 9.35
N ASP A 117 26.89 -1.83 10.52
CA ASP A 117 28.11 -1.47 11.26
C ASP A 117 28.84 -2.73 11.78
N ILE A 118 28.08 -3.70 12.30
CA ILE A 118 28.61 -5.00 12.73
C ILE A 118 29.28 -5.73 11.56
N GLU A 119 28.61 -5.79 10.41
CA GLU A 119 29.19 -6.40 9.22
C GLU A 119 30.49 -5.70 8.75
N ALA A 120 30.58 -4.38 8.91
CA ALA A 120 31.77 -3.62 8.53
C ALA A 120 32.96 -3.89 9.47
N ARG A 121 32.70 -3.98 10.79
CA ARG A 121 33.72 -4.29 11.81
C ARG A 121 34.25 -5.72 11.72
N LEU A 122 33.41 -6.66 11.29
CA LEU A 122 33.80 -8.04 11.02
C LEU A 122 34.63 -8.21 9.72
N GLY A 123 35.10 -7.11 9.12
CA GLY A 123 35.84 -7.07 7.86
C GLY A 123 37.15 -7.86 7.87
N GLY A 124 37.11 -9.10 7.39
CA GLY A 124 38.27 -9.93 7.07
C GLY A 124 37.84 -11.14 6.21
N ARG A 125 37.91 -11.01 4.89
CA ARG A 125 37.32 -11.97 3.93
C ARG A 125 38.39 -12.83 3.25
N ARG A 126 38.20 -14.16 3.24
CA ARG A 126 38.57 -15.07 2.13
C ARG A 126 37.62 -16.27 2.09
N GLY A 127 37.14 -16.64 0.90
CA GLY A 127 36.45 -17.90 0.64
C GLY A 127 35.38 -17.80 -0.45
N GLY A 128 35.64 -18.39 -1.62
CA GLY A 128 34.70 -18.52 -2.74
C GLY A 128 33.64 -19.60 -2.53
N ASP A 129 32.66 -19.58 -3.45
CA ASP A 129 31.47 -20.43 -3.75
C ASP A 129 30.74 -21.28 -2.68
N HIS A 130 31.32 -21.58 -1.53
CA HIS A 130 30.65 -22.29 -0.43
C HIS A 130 30.72 -21.52 0.90
N GLY A 131 30.08 -20.35 0.91
CA GLY A 131 29.45 -19.78 2.10
C GLY A 131 30.24 -18.70 2.86
N ASN A 132 29.63 -17.51 3.00
CA ASN A 132 30.04 -16.33 3.78
C ASN A 132 30.26 -16.59 5.30
N GLN A 133 31.12 -17.51 5.71
CA GLN A 133 31.50 -17.70 7.11
C GLN A 133 32.68 -16.79 7.48
N TYR A 134 32.69 -16.28 8.71
CA TYR A 134 33.83 -15.53 9.23
C TYR A 134 34.97 -16.50 9.59
N VAL A 135 36.11 -16.33 8.94
CA VAL A 135 37.30 -17.20 9.02
C VAL A 135 38.51 -16.51 9.66
N GLY A 136 38.38 -15.24 10.08
CA GLY A 136 39.43 -14.53 10.82
C GLY A 136 39.61 -15.07 12.24
N GLY A 137 40.74 -14.75 12.88
CA GLY A 137 40.94 -14.97 14.32
C GLY A 137 39.96 -14.14 15.18
N LYS A 138 40.13 -14.17 16.51
CA LYS A 138 39.28 -13.41 17.46
C LYS A 138 39.12 -11.96 16.97
N CYS A 139 37.88 -11.56 16.66
CA CYS A 139 37.56 -10.16 16.39
C CYS A 139 37.67 -9.41 17.72
N GLN A 140 38.37 -8.27 17.74
CA GLN A 140 38.57 -7.48 18.97
C GLN A 140 37.26 -7.14 19.69
N ASP A 141 36.17 -6.97 18.94
CA ASP A 141 34.87 -6.58 19.48
C ASP A 141 33.95 -7.77 19.79
N PHE A 142 34.27 -9.00 19.34
CA PHE A 142 33.32 -10.11 19.33
C PHE A 142 33.96 -11.50 19.51
N ASP A 143 33.68 -12.14 20.66
CA ASP A 143 34.27 -13.43 21.06
C ASP A 143 33.63 -14.66 20.38
N ASP A 144 32.43 -14.53 19.81
CA ASP A 144 31.58 -15.65 19.31
C ASP A 144 31.46 -15.72 17.77
N CYS A 145 32.43 -15.15 17.05
CA CYS A 145 32.33 -14.95 15.59
C CYS A 145 32.84 -16.10 14.71
N GLN A 146 33.70 -16.97 15.24
CA GLN A 146 34.38 -17.98 14.42
C GLN A 146 33.38 -19.01 13.86
N GLY A 147 33.42 -19.25 12.54
CA GLY A 147 32.58 -20.26 11.87
C GLY A 147 31.11 -19.85 11.65
N ARG A 148 30.68 -18.69 12.14
CA ARG A 148 29.34 -18.14 11.91
C ARG A 148 29.32 -17.21 10.70
N ARG A 149 28.16 -17.11 10.05
CA ARG A 149 27.97 -16.17 8.94
C ARG A 149 27.85 -14.75 9.46
N THR A 150 28.52 -13.80 8.80
CA THR A 150 28.51 -12.39 9.20
C THR A 150 27.10 -11.80 9.25
N ASP A 151 26.24 -12.17 8.30
CA ASP A 151 24.85 -11.70 8.24
C ASP A 151 23.95 -12.37 9.29
N GLN A 152 24.31 -13.55 9.80
CA GLN A 152 23.67 -14.16 10.96
C GLN A 152 24.06 -13.42 12.24
N ILE A 153 25.36 -13.17 12.44
CA ILE A 153 25.87 -12.41 13.60
C ILE A 153 25.24 -11.02 13.66
N ALA A 154 25.18 -10.33 12.51
CA ALA A 154 24.54 -9.03 12.39
C ALA A 154 23.04 -9.09 12.72
N ALA A 155 22.30 -10.10 12.24
CA ALA A 155 20.88 -10.25 12.53
C ALA A 155 20.58 -10.49 14.00
N ASP A 156 21.37 -11.36 14.65
CA ASP A 156 21.18 -11.71 16.05
C ASP A 156 21.48 -10.50 16.95
N ARG A 157 22.61 -9.83 16.72
CA ARG A 157 23.05 -8.69 17.54
C ARG A 157 22.27 -7.40 17.27
N SER A 158 21.76 -7.18 16.06
CA SER A 158 20.88 -6.03 15.76
C SER A 158 19.42 -6.23 16.19
N GLY A 159 19.07 -7.39 16.76
CA GLY A 159 17.74 -7.64 17.32
C GLY A 159 16.66 -7.95 16.27
N PHE A 160 17.03 -8.55 15.13
CA PHE A 160 16.06 -9.09 14.17
C PHE A 160 15.58 -10.50 14.52
N GLY A 161 16.32 -11.22 15.36
CA GLY A 161 16.00 -12.59 15.80
C GLY A 161 16.15 -13.66 14.72
N ASN A 162 16.13 -13.29 13.44
CA ASN A 162 16.45 -14.19 12.33
C ASN A 162 17.15 -13.45 11.17
N ARG A 163 17.99 -14.21 10.47
CA ARG A 163 18.81 -13.73 9.35
C ARG A 163 18.02 -13.28 8.13
N GLN A 164 16.91 -13.94 7.82
CA GLN A 164 16.14 -13.62 6.61
C GLN A 164 15.47 -12.25 6.73
N SER A 165 14.87 -11.94 7.88
CA SER A 165 14.27 -10.65 8.17
C SER A 165 15.30 -9.53 8.13
N TYR A 166 16.50 -9.72 8.70
CA TYR A 166 17.59 -8.74 8.58
C TYR A 166 18.01 -8.51 7.11
N ARG A 167 18.19 -9.58 6.31
CA ARG A 167 18.55 -9.46 4.88
C ARG A 167 17.49 -8.73 4.07
N ASN A 168 16.21 -9.00 4.33
CA ASN A 168 15.08 -8.35 3.66
C ASN A 168 15.00 -6.85 4.03
N ALA A 169 15.12 -6.53 5.32
CA ALA A 169 15.14 -5.16 5.84
C ALA A 169 16.31 -4.35 5.25
N LYS A 170 17.50 -4.96 5.23
CA LYS A 170 18.69 -4.40 4.62
C LYS A 170 18.49 -4.07 3.13
N LYS A 171 17.84 -4.94 2.36
CA LYS A 171 17.55 -4.68 0.94
C LYS A 171 16.65 -3.46 0.74
N ILE A 172 15.62 -3.29 1.58
CA ILE A 172 14.71 -2.13 1.54
C ILE A 172 15.49 -0.85 1.83
N VAL A 173 16.24 -0.81 2.93
CA VAL A 173 17.00 0.39 3.35
C VAL A 173 18.06 0.77 2.30
N LEU A 174 18.78 -0.21 1.74
CA LEU A 174 19.77 0.06 0.69
C LEU A 174 19.13 0.55 -0.61
N ALA A 175 17.98 -0.01 -1.01
CA ALA A 175 17.25 0.48 -2.18
C ALA A 175 16.78 1.93 -1.98
N ALA A 176 16.24 2.26 -0.80
CA ALA A 176 15.84 3.62 -0.45
C ALA A 176 17.02 4.60 -0.38
N ARG A 177 18.20 4.17 0.06
CA ARG A 177 19.41 4.99 -0.01
C ARG A 177 19.81 5.32 -1.45
N HIS A 178 19.64 4.38 -2.38
CA HIS A 178 19.96 4.56 -3.79
C HIS A 178 18.92 5.42 -4.53
N ALA A 179 17.62 5.21 -4.24
CA ALA A 179 16.52 5.96 -4.86
C ALA A 179 15.49 6.42 -3.82
N PRO A 180 15.76 7.52 -3.08
CA PRO A 180 14.92 7.96 -1.96
C PRO A 180 13.49 8.32 -2.36
N ALA A 181 13.32 9.04 -3.48
CA ALA A 181 11.99 9.44 -3.97
C ALA A 181 11.09 8.24 -4.32
N LYS A 182 11.69 7.09 -4.61
CA LYS A 182 11.00 5.88 -5.09
C LYS A 182 10.73 4.89 -3.98
N TYR A 183 11.74 4.61 -3.14
CA TYR A 183 11.64 3.56 -2.11
C TYR A 183 11.66 4.11 -0.68
N GLY A 184 11.79 5.43 -0.47
CA GLY A 184 11.80 6.05 0.86
C GLY A 184 10.57 5.71 1.69
N ARG A 185 9.38 5.73 1.06
CA ARG A 185 8.12 5.34 1.71
C ARG A 185 8.10 3.89 2.19
N LEU A 186 8.88 2.98 1.59
CA LEU A 186 8.97 1.59 2.04
C LEU A 186 9.71 1.48 3.38
N VAL A 187 10.69 2.33 3.63
CA VAL A 187 11.40 2.40 4.92
C VAL A 187 10.47 2.97 6.00
N GLU A 188 9.77 4.06 5.70
CA GLU A 188 8.76 4.65 6.60
C GLU A 188 7.67 3.63 6.97
N TYR A 189 7.16 2.91 5.98
CA TYR A 189 6.17 1.85 6.18
C TYR A 189 6.72 0.70 7.05
N MET A 190 7.94 0.23 6.75
CA MET A 190 8.60 -0.83 7.52
C MET A 190 8.75 -0.44 9.00
N ASP A 191 9.19 0.78 9.27
CA ASP A 191 9.41 1.28 10.64
C ASP A 191 8.10 1.50 11.39
N ARG A 192 7.08 2.06 10.73
CA ARG A 192 5.75 2.25 11.32
C ARG A 192 5.05 0.94 11.63
N ALA A 193 5.11 -0.03 10.70
CA ALA A 193 4.43 -1.31 10.84
C ALA A 193 5.18 -2.28 11.78
N GLY A 194 6.46 -2.05 12.04
CA GLY A 194 7.32 -2.98 12.78
C GLY A 194 7.47 -4.34 12.08
N LYS A 195 7.25 -4.41 10.76
CA LYS A 195 7.26 -5.64 9.96
C LYS A 195 8.06 -5.48 8.68
N VAL A 196 8.93 -6.45 8.40
CA VAL A 196 9.81 -6.44 7.22
C VAL A 196 9.13 -6.99 5.95
N ASP A 197 8.35 -8.08 6.08
CA ASP A 197 7.95 -8.88 4.92
C ASP A 197 7.04 -8.11 3.95
N GLY A 198 6.14 -7.26 4.47
CA GLY A 198 5.29 -6.40 3.65
C GLY A 198 6.10 -5.41 2.82
N ALA A 199 6.97 -4.64 3.48
CA ALA A 199 7.85 -3.68 2.81
C ALA A 199 8.78 -4.34 1.77
N PHE A 200 9.25 -5.55 2.07
CA PHE A 200 10.16 -6.28 1.21
C PHE A 200 9.47 -6.87 -0.02
N ARG A 201 8.21 -7.30 0.14
CA ARG A 201 7.38 -7.72 -0.98
C ARG A 201 7.14 -6.56 -1.95
N TRP A 202 6.86 -5.36 -1.43
CA TRP A 202 6.71 -4.14 -2.23
C TRP A 202 7.97 -3.79 -3.00
N LEU A 203 9.14 -3.86 -2.35
CA LEU A 203 10.41 -3.66 -3.04
C LEU A 203 10.57 -4.62 -4.24
N ARG A 204 10.25 -5.91 -4.05
CA ARG A 204 10.33 -6.90 -5.13
C ARG A 204 9.36 -6.58 -6.27
N LEU A 205 8.12 -6.18 -5.96
CA LEU A 205 7.12 -5.85 -6.98
C LEU A 205 7.53 -4.62 -7.80
N LEU A 206 8.04 -3.58 -7.15
CA LEU A 206 8.54 -2.39 -7.86
C LEU A 206 9.74 -2.75 -8.76
N GLN A 207 10.70 -3.52 -8.24
CA GLN A 207 11.85 -3.98 -9.01
C GLN A 207 11.47 -4.93 -10.15
N GLN A 208 10.47 -5.80 -9.95
CA GLN A 208 9.95 -6.69 -10.99
C GLN A 208 9.22 -5.91 -12.08
N GLY A 209 8.44 -4.90 -11.72
CA GLY A 209 7.82 -3.98 -12.68
C GLY A 209 8.86 -3.24 -13.51
N GLU A 210 9.97 -2.81 -12.90
CA GLU A 210 11.10 -2.19 -13.61
C GLU A 210 11.82 -3.17 -14.55
N THR A 211 12.03 -4.41 -14.09
CA THR A 211 12.67 -5.45 -14.90
C THR A 211 11.78 -5.90 -16.05
N ALA A 212 10.46 -5.84 -15.87
CA ALA A 212 9.47 -6.11 -16.91
C ALA A 212 9.39 -4.97 -17.94
N LEU A 213 9.57 -3.72 -17.51
CA LEU A 213 9.70 -2.55 -18.38
C LEU A 213 11.05 -2.50 -19.12
N SER A 214 12.10 -3.15 -18.61
CA SER A 214 13.44 -3.17 -19.22
C SER A 214 13.71 -4.37 -20.13
N LYS A 215 12.82 -5.37 -20.15
CA LYS A 215 12.89 -6.46 -21.15
C LYS A 215 12.30 -5.94 -22.45
N PRO A 216 12.93 -6.17 -23.61
CA PRO A 216 12.25 -5.96 -24.89
C PRO A 216 10.99 -6.83 -24.85
N GLN A 217 9.83 -6.15 -24.82
CA GLN A 217 8.56 -6.84 -24.91
C GLN A 217 8.51 -7.52 -26.29
N PRO A 218 8.02 -8.76 -26.39
CA PRO A 218 7.69 -9.29 -27.70
C PRO A 218 6.78 -8.27 -28.39
N GLU A 219 7.09 -7.88 -29.62
CA GLU A 219 6.22 -7.02 -30.42
C GLU A 219 4.88 -7.78 -30.59
N ILE A 220 3.90 -7.41 -29.77
CA ILE A 220 2.53 -7.87 -29.86
C ILE A 220 1.76 -6.69 -30.46
N PRO A 221 1.13 -6.84 -31.64
CA PRO A 221 0.56 -5.72 -32.38
C PRO A 221 -0.50 -5.00 -31.53
N ASP A 222 -0.45 -3.65 -31.59
CA ASP A 222 -1.38 -2.75 -30.91
C ASP A 222 -2.83 -3.20 -31.10
N ILE A 223 -3.61 -3.16 -30.02
CA ILE A 223 -5.07 -3.25 -30.16
C ILE A 223 -5.54 -1.88 -30.64
N ALA A 224 -5.77 -1.77 -31.95
CA ALA A 224 -6.45 -0.60 -32.51
C ALA A 224 -7.84 -0.51 -31.86
N VAL A 225 -7.98 0.45 -30.95
CA VAL A 225 -9.25 0.82 -30.33
C VAL A 225 -9.57 2.22 -30.85
N GLY A 226 -10.61 2.34 -31.68
CA GLY A 226 -10.96 3.57 -32.40
C GLY A 226 -10.41 3.63 -33.83
N GLY A 227 -11.13 4.31 -34.74
CA GLY A 227 -10.76 4.42 -36.16
C GLY A 227 -11.59 3.58 -37.14
N GLY A 228 -12.75 3.06 -36.69
CA GLY A 228 -13.76 2.56 -37.61
C GLY A 228 -13.73 1.06 -37.94
N GLN A 229 -13.25 0.17 -37.06
CA GLN A 229 -13.70 -1.23 -37.01
C GLN A 229 -13.71 -1.84 -35.60
N ASN A 230 -14.93 -2.24 -35.20
CA ASN A 230 -15.37 -3.23 -34.20
C ASN A 230 -14.95 -3.09 -32.74
N SER A 231 -15.96 -2.85 -31.89
CA SER A 231 -15.98 -3.15 -30.46
C SER A 231 -15.24 -4.45 -30.11
N THR A 232 -14.52 -4.45 -28.99
CA THR A 232 -13.62 -5.55 -28.62
C THR A 232 -13.99 -6.15 -27.27
N ILE A 233 -13.87 -7.47 -27.16
CA ILE A 233 -14.04 -8.25 -25.94
C ILE A 233 -12.76 -9.04 -25.69
N ILE A 234 -12.16 -8.84 -24.53
CA ILE A 234 -10.88 -9.43 -24.13
C ILE A 234 -11.12 -10.29 -22.89
N CYS A 235 -10.86 -11.59 -23.01
CA CYS A 235 -10.79 -12.49 -21.88
C CYS A 235 -9.37 -12.52 -21.33
N GLY A 236 -9.09 -11.76 -20.26
CA GLY A 236 -7.74 -11.58 -19.74
C GLY A 236 -7.67 -10.77 -18.45
N ASP A 237 -6.47 -10.69 -17.88
CA ASP A 237 -6.21 -9.87 -16.68
C ASP A 237 -6.06 -8.40 -17.09
N SER A 238 -6.91 -7.53 -16.53
CA SER A 238 -6.90 -6.09 -16.78
C SER A 238 -5.56 -5.43 -16.51
N LEU A 239 -4.74 -5.95 -15.59
CA LEU A 239 -3.38 -5.44 -15.36
C LEU A 239 -2.47 -5.63 -16.58
N VAL A 240 -2.70 -6.69 -17.35
CA VAL A 240 -1.91 -7.07 -18.53
C VAL A 240 -2.52 -6.47 -19.79
N GLU A 241 -3.82 -6.67 -19.99
CA GLU A 241 -4.49 -6.28 -21.24
C GLU A 241 -4.55 -4.77 -21.41
N LEU A 242 -4.61 -3.99 -20.32
CA LEU A 242 -4.52 -2.54 -20.39
C LEU A 242 -3.20 -2.05 -20.99
N ASP A 243 -2.09 -2.80 -20.89
CA ASP A 243 -0.80 -2.38 -21.50
C ASP A 243 -0.82 -2.48 -23.03
N ARG A 244 -1.77 -3.24 -23.59
CA ARG A 244 -1.89 -3.48 -25.04
C ARG A 244 -2.80 -2.48 -25.75
N LEU A 245 -3.53 -1.66 -24.99
CA LEU A 245 -4.35 -0.59 -25.53
C LEU A 245 -3.46 0.63 -25.82
N ALA A 246 -3.73 1.31 -26.93
CA ALA A 246 -3.02 2.53 -27.30
C ALA A 246 -3.32 3.68 -26.32
N ASP A 247 -2.37 4.60 -26.20
CA ASP A 247 -2.56 5.85 -25.46
C ASP A 247 -3.75 6.63 -26.04
N GLU A 248 -4.54 7.27 -25.17
CA GLU A 248 -5.64 8.17 -25.56
C GLU A 248 -6.65 7.59 -26.57
N SER A 249 -6.84 6.27 -26.56
CA SER A 249 -7.71 5.52 -27.48
C SER A 249 -9.16 5.36 -27.00
N VAL A 250 -9.46 5.75 -25.75
CA VAL A 250 -10.75 5.54 -25.10
C VAL A 250 -11.44 6.87 -24.80
N GLY A 251 -12.74 6.96 -25.08
CA GLY A 251 -13.55 8.17 -24.84
C GLY A 251 -14.22 8.22 -23.46
N LEU A 252 -14.43 7.06 -22.82
CA LEU A 252 -15.01 6.93 -21.48
C LEU A 252 -14.53 5.64 -20.81
N VAL A 253 -14.12 5.70 -19.55
CA VAL A 253 -14.04 4.50 -18.69
C VAL A 253 -15.29 4.41 -17.82
N CYS A 254 -16.01 3.29 -17.87
CA CYS A 254 -17.17 3.01 -17.03
C CYS A 254 -17.03 1.61 -16.46
N THR A 255 -16.85 1.49 -15.14
CA THR A 255 -16.58 0.19 -14.52
C THR A 255 -17.04 0.12 -13.05
N SER A 256 -17.03 -1.09 -12.49
CA SER A 256 -17.23 -1.36 -11.07
C SER A 256 -16.16 -2.36 -10.60
N PRO A 257 -15.28 -2.00 -9.66
CA PRO A 257 -14.19 -2.89 -9.28
C PRO A 257 -14.69 -4.13 -8.54
N PRO A 258 -13.99 -5.27 -8.65
CA PRO A 258 -14.25 -6.41 -7.78
C PRO A 258 -13.96 -5.99 -6.34
N TYR A 259 -14.95 -6.07 -5.45
CA TYR A 259 -14.78 -5.59 -4.08
C TYR A 259 -13.92 -6.53 -3.23
N PHE A 260 -13.20 -5.95 -2.28
CA PHE A 260 -12.30 -6.67 -1.36
C PHE A 260 -12.96 -7.86 -0.62
N ASN A 261 -14.27 -7.81 -0.39
CA ASN A 261 -15.01 -8.86 0.31
C ASN A 261 -15.68 -9.90 -0.61
N ALA A 262 -15.53 -9.80 -1.94
CA ALA A 262 -16.10 -10.74 -2.89
C ALA A 262 -15.31 -12.06 -2.85
N ARG A 263 -15.74 -12.97 -1.96
CA ARG A 263 -15.17 -14.32 -1.78
C ARG A 263 -16.14 -15.39 -2.30
N PRO A 264 -15.63 -16.48 -2.90
CA PRO A 264 -14.22 -16.82 -3.08
C PRO A 264 -13.58 -16.17 -4.31
N GLU A 265 -14.35 -15.49 -5.16
CA GLU A 265 -13.95 -15.13 -6.52
C GLU A 265 -12.75 -14.19 -6.61
N TYR A 266 -12.49 -13.37 -5.58
CA TYR A 266 -11.40 -12.38 -5.55
C TYR A 266 -10.54 -12.49 -4.28
N ALA A 267 -10.42 -13.70 -3.73
CA ALA A 267 -9.71 -14.02 -2.48
C ALA A 267 -8.18 -13.83 -2.50
N SER A 268 -7.62 -13.19 -3.53
CA SER A 268 -6.17 -13.02 -3.72
C SER A 268 -5.57 -11.89 -2.87
N TYR A 269 -6.37 -10.94 -2.39
CA TYR A 269 -5.90 -9.82 -1.57
C TYR A 269 -5.71 -10.21 -0.10
N GLN A 270 -4.49 -10.11 0.40
CA GLN A 270 -4.14 -10.41 1.78
C GLN A 270 -4.48 -9.26 2.75
N SER A 271 -4.54 -8.03 2.24
CA SER A 271 -4.90 -6.83 3.00
C SER A 271 -5.70 -5.85 2.13
N TYR A 272 -6.40 -4.93 2.81
CA TYR A 272 -7.11 -3.84 2.14
C TYR A 272 -6.14 -2.88 1.43
N ASP A 273 -4.97 -2.61 2.00
CA ASP A 273 -3.93 -1.80 1.34
C ASP A 273 -3.50 -2.42 -0.01
N GLN A 274 -3.29 -3.75 -0.04
CA GLN A 274 -2.94 -4.45 -1.28
C GLN A 274 -4.03 -4.30 -2.35
N TYR A 275 -5.30 -4.30 -1.92
CA TYR A 275 -6.43 -4.06 -2.82
C TYR A 275 -6.44 -2.62 -3.35
N LEU A 276 -6.15 -1.62 -2.52
CA LEU A 276 -6.03 -0.22 -2.95
C LEU A 276 -4.86 -0.01 -3.93
N ASP A 277 -3.73 -0.68 -3.71
CA ASP A 277 -2.58 -0.60 -4.62
C ASP A 277 -2.84 -1.27 -5.98
N PHE A 278 -3.64 -2.34 -5.99
CA PHE A 278 -4.19 -2.92 -7.22
C PHE A 278 -5.04 -1.89 -7.97
N LEU A 279 -6.02 -1.27 -7.28
CA LEU A 279 -6.87 -0.24 -7.89
C LEU A 279 -6.05 0.94 -8.42
N ARG A 280 -5.04 1.41 -7.67
CA ARG A 280 -4.12 2.46 -8.14
C ARG A 280 -3.46 2.10 -9.46
N THR A 281 -3.00 0.85 -9.60
CA THR A 281 -2.34 0.41 -10.83
C THR A 281 -3.30 0.40 -12.02
N ILE A 282 -4.55 -0.04 -11.80
CA ILE A 282 -5.59 0.00 -12.83
C ILE A 282 -5.95 1.45 -13.19
N ILE A 283 -6.21 2.31 -12.20
CA ILE A 283 -6.57 3.73 -12.40
C ILE A 283 -5.49 4.47 -13.21
N ARG A 284 -4.21 4.23 -12.90
CA ARG A 284 -3.06 4.80 -13.62
C ARG A 284 -2.97 4.31 -15.06
N LYS A 285 -3.20 3.01 -15.31
CA LYS A 285 -3.23 2.46 -16.68
C LYS A 285 -4.41 3.01 -17.48
N CYS A 286 -5.57 3.15 -16.84
CA CYS A 286 -6.72 3.82 -17.44
C CYS A 286 -6.43 5.29 -17.79
N HIS A 287 -5.63 6.00 -16.99
CA HIS A 287 -5.27 7.40 -17.28
C HIS A 287 -4.50 7.53 -18.60
N ARG A 288 -3.65 6.54 -18.91
CA ARG A 288 -2.89 6.50 -20.16
C ARG A 288 -3.79 6.31 -21.37
N VAL A 289 -4.73 5.36 -21.30
CA VAL A 289 -5.58 4.98 -22.45
C VAL A 289 -6.79 5.92 -22.63
N LEU A 290 -7.22 6.61 -21.58
CA LEU A 290 -8.31 7.59 -21.65
C LEU A 290 -7.83 8.85 -22.35
N ALA A 291 -8.59 9.32 -23.35
CA ALA A 291 -8.27 10.53 -24.08
C ALA A 291 -8.28 11.78 -23.19
N ASP A 292 -7.50 12.80 -23.57
CA ASP A 292 -7.34 14.02 -22.79
C ASP A 292 -8.68 14.66 -22.39
N GLY A 293 -8.80 15.05 -21.12
CA GLY A 293 -9.99 15.72 -20.60
C GLY A 293 -11.28 14.89 -20.55
N ARG A 294 -11.24 13.60 -20.93
CA ARG A 294 -12.39 12.67 -20.86
C ARG A 294 -12.59 12.10 -19.44
N PHE A 295 -13.64 11.29 -19.27
CA PHE A 295 -14.14 10.89 -17.97
C PHE A 295 -13.83 9.43 -17.61
N PHE A 296 -13.53 9.22 -16.33
CA PHE A 296 -13.55 7.92 -15.66
C PHE A 296 -14.70 7.92 -14.67
N VAL A 297 -15.70 7.08 -14.92
CA VAL A 297 -16.85 6.88 -14.03
C VAL A 297 -16.75 5.51 -13.37
N VAL A 298 -16.76 5.50 -12.03
CA VAL A 298 -16.65 4.26 -11.23
C VAL A 298 -17.87 4.09 -10.35
N VAL A 299 -18.55 2.96 -10.50
CA VAL A 299 -19.62 2.53 -9.59
C VAL A 299 -18.98 1.86 -8.39
N ILE A 300 -19.24 2.37 -7.19
CA ILE A 300 -18.52 1.95 -5.98
C ILE A 300 -19.38 2.05 -4.72
N ALA A 301 -19.12 1.19 -3.75
CA ALA A 301 -19.88 1.12 -2.50
C ALA A 301 -18.97 0.85 -1.30
N PRO A 302 -19.41 1.22 -0.08
CA PRO A 302 -18.76 0.78 1.15
C PRO A 302 -18.78 -0.75 1.28
N VAL A 303 -17.67 -1.32 1.71
CA VAL A 303 -17.48 -2.78 1.80
C VAL A 303 -17.59 -3.23 3.25
N LEU A 304 -18.33 -4.32 3.51
CA LEU A 304 -18.38 -4.93 4.84
C LEU A 304 -17.36 -6.05 4.94
N SER A 305 -16.38 -5.88 5.82
CA SER A 305 -15.44 -6.93 6.24
C SER A 305 -16.01 -7.64 7.46
N PRO A 306 -16.37 -8.94 7.36
CA PRO A 306 -16.98 -9.67 8.47
C PRO A 306 -15.97 -9.88 9.61
N ARG A 307 -16.48 -9.91 10.86
CA ARG A 307 -15.67 -10.29 12.04
C ARG A 307 -15.03 -11.67 11.85
N ARG A 308 -13.79 -11.85 12.32
CA ARG A 308 -13.10 -13.15 12.25
C ARG A 308 -13.56 -14.10 13.35
N SER A 309 -13.91 -13.55 14.52
CA SER A 309 -14.35 -14.32 15.68
C SER A 309 -15.49 -13.61 16.42
N ARG A 310 -16.10 -14.28 17.40
CA ARG A 310 -17.17 -13.68 18.23
C ARG A 310 -16.68 -12.51 19.09
N ASN A 311 -15.37 -12.43 19.34
CA ASN A 311 -14.75 -11.37 20.14
C ASN A 311 -14.31 -10.16 19.30
N GLU A 312 -14.50 -10.22 17.98
CA GLU A 312 -14.20 -9.14 17.06
C GLU A 312 -15.50 -8.53 16.49
N GLN A 313 -15.39 -7.31 15.97
CA GLN A 313 -16.48 -6.63 15.28
C GLN A 313 -16.25 -6.60 13.76
N SER A 314 -17.33 -6.63 12.99
CA SER A 314 -17.24 -6.40 11.55
C SER A 314 -16.86 -4.95 11.28
N ILE A 315 -16.00 -4.73 10.29
CA ILE A 315 -15.52 -3.40 9.90
C ILE A 315 -16.21 -2.99 8.60
N ARG A 316 -16.69 -1.75 8.53
CA ARG A 316 -17.21 -1.18 7.29
C ARG A 316 -16.10 -0.32 6.66
N LEU A 317 -15.50 -0.84 5.60
CA LEU A 317 -14.45 -0.17 4.85
C LEU A 317 -15.08 0.89 3.94
N PRO A 318 -14.68 2.15 4.02
CA PRO A 318 -15.27 3.24 3.25
C PRO A 318 -14.66 3.31 1.85
N LEU A 319 -14.68 2.21 1.08
CA LEU A 319 -13.99 2.10 -0.22
C LEU A 319 -14.25 3.26 -1.18
N HIS A 320 -15.51 3.68 -1.34
CA HIS A 320 -15.88 4.89 -2.09
C HIS A 320 -15.05 6.14 -1.75
N LEU A 321 -14.67 6.35 -0.48
CA LEU A 321 -13.84 7.48 -0.05
C LEU A 321 -12.34 7.19 -0.22
N ASP A 322 -11.91 5.96 0.07
CA ASP A 322 -10.49 5.60 0.04
C ASP A 322 -9.87 5.64 -1.37
N ILE A 323 -10.70 5.48 -2.42
CA ILE A 323 -10.25 5.61 -3.81
C ILE A 323 -10.00 7.06 -4.24
N HIS A 324 -10.65 8.05 -3.63
CA HIS A 324 -10.55 9.45 -4.03
C HIS A 324 -9.11 9.99 -4.06
N PRO A 325 -8.29 9.85 -2.99
CA PRO A 325 -6.90 10.32 -3.03
C PRO A 325 -6.06 9.59 -4.08
N ILE A 326 -6.42 8.35 -4.45
CA ILE A 326 -5.75 7.61 -5.52
C ILE A 326 -6.01 8.30 -6.86
N PHE A 327 -7.27 8.57 -7.21
CA PHE A 327 -7.63 9.28 -8.44
C PHE A 327 -6.92 10.63 -8.56
N VAL A 328 -6.94 11.46 -7.50
CA VAL A 328 -6.31 12.78 -7.52
C VAL A 328 -4.79 12.68 -7.75
N GLN A 329 -4.13 11.71 -7.12
CA GLN A 329 -2.69 11.48 -7.26
C GLN A 329 -2.31 10.94 -8.64
N GLU A 330 -3.17 10.13 -9.26
CA GLU A 330 -2.97 9.58 -10.60
C GLU A 330 -3.42 10.53 -11.73
N GLY A 331 -3.64 11.82 -11.44
CA GLY A 331 -3.87 12.83 -12.48
C GLY A 331 -5.33 13.11 -12.82
N TYR A 332 -6.29 12.70 -11.99
CA TYR A 332 -7.69 13.01 -12.19
C TYR A 332 -8.18 14.19 -11.33
N GLU A 333 -9.28 14.79 -11.76
CA GLU A 333 -10.08 15.77 -11.02
C GLU A 333 -11.41 15.13 -10.63
N PHE A 334 -11.86 15.37 -9.40
CA PHE A 334 -13.18 14.96 -8.98
C PHE A 334 -14.23 15.92 -9.55
N VAL A 335 -15.30 15.37 -10.13
CA VAL A 335 -16.37 16.13 -10.76
C VAL A 335 -17.65 16.02 -9.95
N ASP A 336 -18.06 14.79 -9.60
CA ASP A 336 -19.32 14.56 -8.89
C ASP A 336 -19.34 13.21 -8.16
N ASP A 337 -20.14 13.11 -7.10
CA ASP A 337 -20.49 11.91 -6.34
C ASP A 337 -21.99 11.60 -6.48
N ILE A 338 -22.36 11.08 -7.64
CA ILE A 338 -23.75 10.73 -7.91
C ILE A 338 -24.17 9.56 -7.00
N ILE A 339 -25.28 9.72 -6.29
CA ILE A 339 -25.87 8.74 -5.39
C ILE A 339 -26.85 7.87 -6.18
N TRP A 340 -26.48 6.62 -6.42
CA TRP A 340 -27.41 5.61 -6.89
C TRP A 340 -28.26 5.10 -5.71
N LYS A 341 -29.51 5.57 -5.65
CA LYS A 341 -30.51 5.13 -4.67
C LYS A 341 -31.28 3.92 -5.21
N LYS A 342 -31.20 2.82 -4.48
CA LYS A 342 -31.99 1.62 -4.70
C LYS A 342 -33.33 1.74 -3.95
N PRO A 343 -34.39 1.00 -4.37
CA PRO A 343 -35.65 0.98 -3.63
C PRO A 343 -35.48 0.42 -2.22
N ASP A 344 -36.39 0.81 -1.32
CA ASP A 344 -36.41 0.28 0.04
C ASP A 344 -36.55 -1.24 0.04
N GLY A 345 -35.78 -1.91 0.91
CA GLY A 345 -35.72 -3.38 0.95
C GLY A 345 -34.77 -4.04 -0.05
N ALA A 346 -34.13 -3.27 -0.94
CA ALA A 346 -33.07 -3.81 -1.82
C ALA A 346 -31.78 -4.19 -1.07
N GLY A 347 -31.54 -3.59 0.09
CA GLY A 347 -30.39 -3.91 0.93
C GLY A 347 -30.59 -5.18 1.76
N GLY A 348 -29.50 -5.88 2.07
CA GLY A 348 -29.53 -7.09 2.87
C GLY A 348 -30.02 -6.88 4.31
N GLN A 349 -30.16 -7.98 5.05
CA GLN A 349 -30.68 -8.06 6.42
C GLN A 349 -29.73 -7.41 7.46
N ARG A 350 -29.59 -6.08 7.46
CA ARG A 350 -28.83 -5.29 8.44
C ARG A 350 -29.78 -4.66 9.46
N GLY A 351 -29.33 -4.51 10.70
CA GLY A 351 -30.11 -3.82 11.74
C GLY A 351 -31.14 -4.68 12.46
N LYS A 352 -31.22 -5.99 12.20
CA LYS A 352 -32.15 -6.92 12.90
C LYS A 352 -32.18 -6.76 14.42
N ARG A 353 -31.00 -6.66 15.05
CA ARG A 353 -30.89 -6.52 16.51
C ARG A 353 -31.45 -5.17 17.00
N PHE A 354 -31.24 -4.10 16.25
CA PHE A 354 -31.81 -2.80 16.58
C PHE A 354 -33.32 -2.79 16.37
N ALA A 355 -33.83 -3.45 15.32
CA ALA A 355 -35.26 -3.60 15.09
C ALA A 355 -35.96 -4.32 16.26
N ALA A 356 -35.28 -5.27 16.91
CA ALA A 356 -35.79 -5.98 18.08
C ALA A 356 -35.65 -5.18 19.38
N ASP A 357 -34.42 -4.76 19.71
CA ASP A 357 -34.11 -4.24 21.06
C ASP A 357 -34.27 -2.72 21.17
N ARG A 358 -34.09 -1.99 20.06
CA ARG A 358 -34.09 -0.51 19.97
C ARG A 358 -33.12 0.21 20.92
N ASN A 359 -32.10 -0.49 21.40
CA ASN A 359 -31.09 0.10 22.27
C ASN A 359 -30.29 1.20 21.54
N PRO A 360 -30.05 2.36 22.16
CA PRO A 360 -29.08 3.35 21.68
C PRO A 360 -27.71 2.70 21.41
N LEU A 361 -26.91 3.31 20.53
CA LEU A 361 -25.62 2.80 20.02
C LEU A 361 -25.70 1.57 19.10
N ALA A 362 -26.85 0.89 19.00
CA ALA A 362 -27.02 -0.27 18.11
C ALA A 362 -27.61 0.10 16.72
N TYR A 363 -27.97 1.37 16.49
CA TYR A 363 -28.58 1.81 15.23
C TYR A 363 -27.63 1.65 14.04
N LYS A 364 -28.03 0.78 13.09
CA LYS A 364 -27.27 0.48 11.85
C LYS A 364 -28.26 0.30 10.70
N PRO A 365 -28.55 1.34 9.90
CA PRO A 365 -29.54 1.26 8.83
C PRO A 365 -29.08 0.33 7.69
N VAL A 366 -30.06 -0.22 6.98
CA VAL A 366 -29.85 -1.00 5.76
C VAL A 366 -29.30 -0.06 4.68
N PRO A 367 -28.13 -0.35 4.08
CA PRO A 367 -27.61 0.48 3.00
C PRO A 367 -28.46 0.25 1.73
N VAL A 368 -29.06 1.31 1.23
CA VAL A 368 -29.81 1.34 -0.04
C VAL A 368 -29.17 2.26 -1.07
N VAL A 369 -27.94 2.71 -0.82
CA VAL A 369 -27.20 3.61 -1.71
C VAL A 369 -25.87 2.99 -2.11
N GLU A 370 -25.50 3.23 -3.36
CA GLU A 370 -24.14 3.13 -3.89
C GLU A 370 -23.78 4.44 -4.57
N TYR A 371 -22.51 4.58 -4.95
CA TYR A 371 -21.99 5.82 -5.50
C TYR A 371 -21.52 5.60 -6.93
N VAL A 372 -21.72 6.60 -7.77
CA VAL A 372 -21.19 6.72 -9.11
C VAL A 372 -20.25 7.91 -9.07
N HIS A 373 -18.97 7.63 -8.78
CA HIS A 373 -17.98 8.69 -8.72
C HIS A 373 -17.53 9.05 -10.12
N VAL A 374 -17.55 10.35 -10.41
CA VAL A 374 -17.20 10.91 -11.70
C VAL A 374 -15.88 11.65 -11.56
N TYR A 375 -14.89 11.18 -12.31
CA TYR A 375 -13.58 11.80 -12.39
C TYR A 375 -13.30 12.22 -13.83
N ARG A 376 -12.59 13.33 -14.01
CA ARG A 376 -12.10 13.80 -15.30
C ARG A 376 -10.58 13.67 -15.34
N LYS A 377 -10.01 13.17 -16.44
CA LYS A 377 -8.57 13.23 -16.67
C LYS A 377 -8.15 14.71 -16.73
N LYS A 378 -7.17 15.13 -15.91
CA LYS A 378 -6.70 16.53 -15.92
C LYS A 378 -6.28 16.91 -17.34
N SER A 379 -6.78 18.03 -17.81
CA SER A 379 -6.46 18.59 -19.12
C SER A 379 -6.12 20.07 -18.98
N SER A 380 -5.31 20.57 -19.89
CA SER A 380 -5.08 22.01 -20.05
C SER A 380 -6.24 22.72 -20.76
N LYS A 381 -7.13 21.97 -21.43
CA LYS A 381 -8.29 22.49 -22.16
C LYS A 381 -9.51 22.62 -21.26
N LEU A 382 -10.28 23.68 -21.47
CA LEU A 382 -11.60 23.80 -20.86
C LEU A 382 -12.55 22.76 -21.48
N ILE A 383 -13.63 22.46 -20.76
CA ILE A 383 -14.62 21.49 -21.26
C ILE A 383 -15.25 21.97 -22.57
N ASP A 384 -15.48 23.28 -22.71
CA ASP A 384 -16.05 23.88 -23.92
C ASP A 384 -15.13 23.73 -25.12
N ASP A 385 -13.81 23.82 -24.92
CA ASP A 385 -12.82 23.60 -26.00
C ASP A 385 -12.82 22.14 -26.45
N LEU A 386 -12.87 21.20 -25.51
CA LEU A 386 -12.97 19.77 -25.84
C LEU A 386 -14.26 19.42 -26.56
N ILE A 387 -15.37 20.07 -26.20
CA ILE A 387 -16.64 19.93 -26.92
C ILE A 387 -16.51 20.55 -28.31
N ALA A 388 -15.86 21.69 -28.46
CA ALA A 388 -15.66 22.35 -29.75
C ALA A 388 -14.82 21.53 -30.73
N ASP A 389 -13.87 20.74 -30.23
CA ASP A 389 -13.05 19.82 -31.02
C ASP A 389 -13.85 18.64 -31.62
N VAL A 390 -15.04 18.35 -31.09
CA VAL A 390 -15.93 17.30 -31.63
C VAL A 390 -16.73 17.86 -32.81
N ASP A 391 -16.79 17.08 -33.90
CA ASP A 391 -17.51 17.48 -35.10
C ASP A 391 -19.00 17.77 -34.83
N VAL A 392 -19.57 18.63 -35.66
CA VAL A 392 -20.92 19.17 -35.45
C VAL A 392 -21.99 18.07 -35.46
N GLU A 393 -21.86 17.05 -36.31
CA GLU A 393 -22.87 16.02 -36.45
C GLU A 393 -22.82 15.04 -35.26
N THR A 394 -21.63 14.66 -34.80
CA THR A 394 -21.45 13.88 -33.58
C THR A 394 -21.98 14.62 -32.35
N ARG A 395 -21.74 15.93 -32.24
CA ARG A 395 -22.32 16.74 -31.16
C ARG A 395 -23.84 16.76 -31.19
N LYS A 396 -24.44 16.96 -32.37
CA LYS A 396 -25.91 16.92 -32.53
C LYS A 396 -26.47 15.55 -32.16
N ALA A 397 -25.85 14.48 -32.65
CA ALA A 397 -26.27 13.10 -32.37
C ALA A 397 -26.12 12.71 -30.89
N SER A 398 -25.18 13.34 -30.18
CA SER A 398 -24.93 13.10 -28.75
C SER A 398 -25.73 14.00 -27.82
N LYS A 399 -26.53 14.92 -28.36
CA LYS A 399 -27.24 15.90 -27.55
C LYS A 399 -28.26 15.22 -26.64
N ILE A 400 -28.23 15.59 -25.37
CA ILE A 400 -29.17 15.10 -24.36
C ILE A 400 -30.54 15.75 -24.59
N ALA A 401 -31.58 14.93 -24.72
CA ALA A 401 -32.95 15.40 -24.83
C ALA A 401 -33.47 15.93 -23.48
N ASP A 402 -34.59 16.65 -23.52
CA ASP A 402 -35.29 17.06 -22.30
C ASP A 402 -35.68 15.86 -21.42
N GLY A 403 -35.90 16.12 -20.13
CA GLY A 403 -36.18 15.06 -19.14
C GLY A 403 -34.94 14.42 -18.52
N TYR A 404 -33.75 15.00 -18.73
CA TYR A 404 -32.52 14.60 -18.05
C TYR A 404 -32.58 14.83 -16.53
N GLU A 405 -31.76 14.08 -15.78
CA GLU A 405 -31.68 14.20 -14.33
C GLU A 405 -31.07 15.55 -13.91
N ARG A 406 -31.81 16.28 -13.06
CA ARG A 406 -31.39 17.59 -12.53
C ARG A 406 -30.67 17.52 -11.18
N THR A 407 -30.58 16.33 -10.59
CA THR A 407 -29.96 16.10 -9.28
C THR A 407 -28.98 14.95 -9.38
N ASN A 408 -27.98 14.94 -8.51
CA ASN A 408 -27.02 13.84 -8.38
C ASN A 408 -27.59 12.62 -7.64
N ILE A 409 -28.91 12.48 -7.49
CA ILE A 409 -29.57 11.29 -6.92
C ILE A 409 -30.30 10.55 -8.03
N TRP A 410 -29.84 9.34 -8.36
CA TRP A 410 -30.44 8.48 -9.37
C TRP A 410 -31.16 7.32 -8.71
N SER A 411 -32.48 7.27 -8.85
CA SER A 411 -33.30 6.20 -8.29
C SER A 411 -33.48 5.09 -9.32
N ILE A 412 -32.74 3.99 -9.18
CA ILE A 412 -32.73 2.88 -10.15
C ILE A 412 -32.81 1.55 -9.40
N SER A 413 -33.69 0.65 -9.85
CA SER A 413 -33.79 -0.69 -9.29
C SER A 413 -32.56 -1.54 -9.64
N PRO A 414 -32.01 -2.35 -8.71
CA PRO A 414 -30.88 -3.22 -8.98
C PRO A 414 -31.25 -4.33 -9.98
N ALA A 415 -30.28 -4.74 -10.79
CA ALA A 415 -30.37 -5.90 -11.65
C ALA A 415 -29.84 -7.15 -10.94
N LYS A 416 -30.15 -8.32 -11.50
CA LYS A 416 -29.63 -9.62 -11.07
C LYS A 416 -29.22 -10.37 -12.33
N SER A 417 -28.20 -11.21 -12.23
CA SER A 417 -27.89 -12.18 -13.28
C SER A 417 -27.78 -13.58 -12.70
N PRO A 418 -28.04 -14.62 -13.50
CA PRO A 418 -27.91 -16.01 -13.06
C PRO A 418 -26.46 -16.47 -12.92
N ILE A 419 -25.51 -15.81 -13.59
CA ILE A 419 -24.11 -16.25 -13.67
C ILE A 419 -23.12 -15.34 -12.94
N HIS A 420 -23.40 -14.05 -12.84
CA HIS A 420 -22.55 -13.06 -12.17
C HIS A 420 -23.24 -12.50 -10.92
N PRO A 421 -22.60 -12.57 -9.74
CA PRO A 421 -23.24 -12.28 -8.46
C PRO A 421 -23.50 -10.78 -8.22
N ALA A 422 -22.79 -9.90 -8.93
CA ALA A 422 -22.82 -8.46 -8.69
C ALA A 422 -22.83 -7.66 -10.00
N VAL A 423 -23.99 -7.58 -10.65
CA VAL A 423 -24.19 -6.75 -11.86
C VAL A 423 -24.88 -5.44 -11.50
N PHE A 424 -24.48 -4.32 -12.11
CA PHE A 424 -25.26 -3.09 -12.06
C PHE A 424 -26.32 -3.07 -13.18
N PRO A 425 -27.41 -2.29 -13.04
CA PRO A 425 -28.48 -2.22 -14.03
C PRO A 425 -28.03 -1.65 -15.37
N LEU A 426 -28.61 -2.16 -16.45
CA LEU A 426 -28.41 -1.59 -17.80
C LEU A 426 -28.81 -0.11 -17.86
N GLU A 427 -29.90 0.29 -17.19
CA GLU A 427 -30.32 1.69 -17.13
C GLU A 427 -29.25 2.60 -16.50
N LEU A 428 -28.56 2.11 -15.46
CA LEU A 428 -27.46 2.86 -14.84
C LEU A 428 -26.30 3.04 -15.82
N ALA A 429 -25.90 1.95 -16.49
CA ALA A 429 -24.84 1.97 -17.48
C ALA A 429 -25.17 2.90 -18.66
N GLU A 430 -26.39 2.82 -19.20
CA GLU A 430 -26.85 3.69 -20.29
C GLU A 430 -26.87 5.16 -19.86
N ARG A 431 -27.27 5.47 -18.63
CA ARG A 431 -27.24 6.84 -18.13
C ARG A 431 -25.80 7.38 -18.04
N ILE A 432 -24.86 6.59 -17.53
CA ILE A 432 -23.43 6.95 -17.47
C ILE A 432 -22.87 7.17 -18.88
N VAL A 433 -23.04 6.20 -19.78
CA VAL A 433 -22.54 6.30 -21.16
C VAL A 433 -23.11 7.51 -21.87
N ARG A 434 -24.41 7.76 -21.73
CA ARG A 434 -25.08 8.89 -22.39
C ARG A 434 -24.52 10.24 -21.95
N TYR A 435 -24.21 10.42 -20.67
CA TYR A 435 -23.78 11.72 -20.13
C TYR A 435 -22.30 12.01 -20.24
N TYR A 436 -21.46 10.98 -20.31
CA TYR A 436 -20.00 11.13 -20.24
C TYR A 436 -19.26 10.67 -21.51
N SER A 437 -19.97 10.40 -22.60
CA SER A 437 -19.36 10.13 -23.92
C SER A 437 -20.19 10.66 -25.09
N PHE A 438 -19.53 10.85 -26.23
CA PHE A 438 -20.15 11.12 -27.51
C PHE A 438 -20.48 9.83 -28.27
N VAL A 439 -21.44 9.90 -29.19
CA VAL A 439 -21.69 8.84 -30.18
C VAL A 439 -20.39 8.51 -30.91
N GLY A 440 -20.12 7.23 -31.13
CA GLY A 440 -18.88 6.76 -31.76
C GLY A 440 -17.66 6.68 -30.85
N ASP A 441 -17.69 7.25 -29.63
CA ASP A 441 -16.62 7.03 -28.66
C ASP A 441 -16.51 5.54 -28.28
N VAL A 442 -15.30 5.12 -27.90
CA VAL A 442 -15.09 3.82 -27.26
C VAL A 442 -15.31 3.93 -25.75
N VAL A 443 -16.19 3.09 -25.22
CA VAL A 443 -16.41 2.90 -23.77
C VAL A 443 -15.62 1.70 -23.26
N LEU A 444 -14.68 1.92 -22.35
CA LEU A 444 -13.88 0.88 -21.71
C LEU A 444 -14.51 0.44 -20.38
N ASP A 445 -14.67 -0.87 -20.22
CA ASP A 445 -14.91 -1.50 -18.92
C ASP A 445 -13.80 -2.49 -18.62
N VAL A 446 -13.00 -2.19 -17.60
CA VAL A 446 -11.84 -3.01 -17.20
C VAL A 446 -12.22 -4.15 -16.26
N PHE A 447 -13.48 -4.22 -15.82
CA PHE A 447 -14.03 -5.27 -14.97
C PHE A 447 -15.42 -5.65 -15.49
N ALA A 448 -15.45 -6.07 -16.75
CA ALA A 448 -16.67 -6.06 -17.54
C ALA A 448 -17.76 -7.02 -17.02
N GLY A 449 -17.42 -8.06 -16.27
CA GLY A 449 -18.37 -9.05 -15.79
C GLY A 449 -19.17 -9.63 -16.96
N THR A 450 -20.49 -9.43 -16.94
CA THR A 450 -21.39 -9.91 -18.00
C THR A 450 -21.42 -9.02 -19.24
N GLY A 451 -20.75 -7.86 -19.21
CA GLY A 451 -20.68 -6.93 -20.33
C GLY A 451 -21.81 -5.91 -20.38
N THR A 452 -22.44 -5.57 -19.24
CA THR A 452 -23.53 -4.58 -19.17
C THR A 452 -23.12 -3.23 -19.75
N THR A 453 -21.90 -2.76 -19.48
CA THR A 453 -21.35 -1.52 -20.05
C THR A 453 -21.28 -1.56 -21.58
N GLY A 454 -20.84 -2.69 -22.15
CA GLY A 454 -20.76 -2.83 -23.61
C GLY A 454 -22.14 -2.88 -24.27
N LEU A 455 -23.13 -3.50 -23.60
CA LEU A 455 -24.51 -3.48 -24.06
C LEU A 455 -25.08 -2.05 -24.05
N ALA A 456 -24.82 -1.28 -22.99
CA ALA A 456 -25.20 0.13 -22.90
C ALA A 456 -24.54 0.98 -24.00
N ALA A 457 -23.23 0.81 -24.21
CA ALA A 457 -22.48 1.48 -25.26
C ALA A 457 -23.09 1.22 -26.63
N ARG A 458 -23.31 -0.05 -26.97
CA ARG A 458 -23.93 -0.46 -28.24
C ARG A 458 -25.32 0.16 -28.43
N ASN A 459 -26.18 0.09 -27.41
CA ASN A 459 -27.55 0.63 -27.48
C ASN A 459 -27.57 2.14 -27.76
N LEU A 460 -26.52 2.84 -27.37
CA LEU A 460 -26.37 4.28 -27.54
C LEU A 460 -25.49 4.66 -28.73
N GLY A 461 -25.11 3.72 -29.59
CA GLY A 461 -24.27 4.02 -30.77
C GLY A 461 -22.84 4.38 -30.42
N ARG A 462 -22.29 3.81 -29.34
CA ARG A 462 -20.87 3.86 -28.99
C ARG A 462 -20.24 2.50 -29.27
N GLU A 463 -18.94 2.52 -29.51
CA GLU A 463 -18.13 1.30 -29.50
C GLU A 463 -17.73 0.96 -28.06
N PHE A 464 -17.25 -0.26 -27.82
CA PHE A 464 -16.79 -0.67 -26.50
C PHE A 464 -15.51 -1.49 -26.52
N CYS A 465 -14.80 -1.48 -25.40
CA CYS A 465 -13.74 -2.41 -25.07
C CYS A 465 -14.04 -3.02 -23.71
N LEU A 466 -14.25 -4.33 -23.66
CA LEU A 466 -14.55 -5.06 -22.42
C LEU A 466 -13.37 -5.94 -22.05
N ILE A 467 -12.89 -5.84 -20.81
CA ILE A 467 -11.87 -6.74 -20.26
C ILE A 467 -12.48 -7.48 -19.07
N GLU A 468 -12.42 -8.80 -19.11
CA GLU A 468 -12.89 -9.67 -18.03
C GLU A 468 -11.99 -10.90 -17.93
N GLN A 469 -11.58 -11.24 -16.72
CA GLN A 469 -10.67 -12.36 -16.48
C GLN A 469 -11.39 -13.71 -16.57
N LYS A 470 -12.64 -13.77 -16.11
CA LYS A 470 -13.43 -15.00 -16.10
C LYS A 470 -14.27 -15.13 -17.36
N ARG A 471 -13.82 -16.02 -18.24
CA ARG A 471 -14.50 -16.41 -19.48
C ARG A 471 -16.01 -16.63 -19.31
N GLU A 472 -16.44 -17.29 -18.24
CA GLU A 472 -17.84 -17.64 -17.99
C GLU A 472 -18.76 -16.41 -17.88
N TYR A 473 -18.27 -15.30 -17.35
CA TYR A 473 -19.06 -14.07 -17.20
C TYR A 473 -19.35 -13.43 -18.55
N LEU A 474 -18.39 -13.43 -19.46
CA LEU A 474 -18.55 -12.85 -20.79
C LEU A 474 -19.65 -13.53 -21.63
N LEU A 475 -20.04 -14.77 -21.31
CA LEU A 475 -20.96 -15.57 -22.12
C LEU A 475 -22.39 -15.03 -22.17
N GLU A 476 -22.86 -14.29 -21.15
CA GLU A 476 -24.27 -13.86 -21.08
C GLU A 476 -24.66 -12.86 -22.16
N HIS A 477 -23.82 -11.86 -22.41
CA HIS A 477 -24.06 -10.88 -23.47
C HIS A 477 -23.28 -11.13 -24.75
N LEU A 478 -22.38 -12.13 -24.81
CA LEU A 478 -21.63 -12.46 -26.02
C LEU A 478 -22.50 -12.63 -27.29
N PRO A 479 -23.68 -13.30 -27.25
CA PRO A 479 -24.55 -13.38 -28.42
C PRO A 479 -25.12 -12.03 -28.88
N ARG A 480 -25.12 -11.02 -28.00
CA ARG A 480 -25.48 -9.64 -28.29
C ARG A 480 -24.30 -8.87 -28.91
N PHE A 481 -23.15 -9.49 -29.14
CA PHE A 481 -21.99 -8.85 -29.75
C PHE A 481 -21.49 -9.66 -30.96
N PRO A 482 -22.33 -9.81 -32.02
CA PRO A 482 -22.00 -10.69 -33.15
C PRO A 482 -20.78 -10.22 -33.95
N ASN A 483 -20.55 -8.90 -34.01
CA ASN A 483 -19.47 -8.30 -34.80
C ASN A 483 -18.28 -7.85 -33.94
N ALA A 484 -18.32 -8.10 -32.62
CA ALA A 484 -17.23 -7.69 -31.75
C ALA A 484 -16.02 -8.60 -31.96
N LEU A 485 -14.83 -7.99 -32.02
CA LEU A 485 -13.56 -8.72 -32.00
C LEU A 485 -13.40 -9.42 -30.65
N ARG A 486 -12.99 -10.69 -30.67
CA ARG A 486 -12.84 -11.51 -29.48
C ARG A 486 -11.38 -11.91 -29.33
N ARG A 487 -10.80 -11.69 -28.14
CA ARG A 487 -9.42 -12.08 -27.82
C ARG A 487 -9.39 -12.93 -26.56
N GLY A 488 -8.61 -14.02 -26.56
CA GLY A 488 -8.56 -14.99 -25.44
C GLY A 488 -9.85 -15.81 -25.23
N LEU A 489 -10.88 -15.61 -26.08
CA LEU A 489 -12.14 -16.36 -26.04
C LEU A 489 -12.15 -17.52 -27.04
N ASP A 490 -11.41 -17.48 -28.14
CA ASP A 490 -11.54 -18.50 -29.18
C ASP A 490 -10.32 -19.44 -29.26
N GLY A 491 -9.42 -19.39 -28.27
CA GLY A 491 -8.25 -20.28 -28.17
C GLY A 491 -6.93 -19.70 -28.70
N ASP A 492 -6.96 -18.45 -29.17
CA ASP A 492 -5.79 -17.67 -29.62
C ASP A 492 -5.08 -16.91 -28.49
#